data_AF-A0A1Y3R8U9-F1
#
_entry.id   AF-A0A1Y3R8U9-F1
#
_cell.length_a   1.000
_cell.length_b   1.000
_cell.length_c   1.000
_cell.angle_alpha   90.00
_cell.angle_beta   90.00
_cell.angle_gamma   90.00
#
_symmetry.space_group_name_H-M   'P 1'
#
loop_
_entity.id
_entity.type
_entity.pdbx_description
1 polymer ?
#
loop_
_entity_poly.entity_id
_entity_poly.type
_entity_poly.pdbx_seq_one_letter_code
_entity_poly.pdbx_strand_id
1 'polypeptide(L)' 'MQKSPEPCKLVNKDRRIICPVCGRPTQYRVRPDSQARNWPIWCKHCRQESIVNIEAPEPASKETSA' A
#
# COMPACT_ATOMS: atom_id res chain seq x y z
N MET A 1 6.67 22.67 -13.34
CA MET A 1 7.55 21.90 -12.44
C MET A 1 7.05 20.48 -12.31
N GLN A 2 7.81 19.54 -12.83
CA GLN A 2 7.60 18.10 -12.69
C GLN A 2 7.98 17.72 -11.26
N LYS A 3 7.01 17.61 -10.35
CA LYS A 3 7.29 17.07 -9.01
C LYS A 3 7.39 15.56 -9.16
N SER A 4 8.63 15.07 -9.22
CA SER A 4 8.96 13.65 -9.05
C SER A 4 8.22 13.11 -7.82
N PRO A 5 7.34 12.10 -7.94
CA PRO A 5 6.82 11.43 -6.76
C PRO A 5 7.91 10.48 -6.27
N GLU A 6 8.66 10.93 -5.27
CA GLU A 6 9.46 10.06 -4.41
C GLU A 6 8.60 8.85 -3.97
N PRO A 7 9.15 7.61 -3.90
CA PRO A 7 8.39 6.42 -3.51
C PRO A 7 8.12 6.44 -2.00
N CYS A 8 7.28 7.37 -1.56
CA CYS A 8 6.97 7.59 -0.17
C CYS A 8 5.86 6.63 0.26
N LYS A 9 6.26 5.51 0.88
CA LYS A 9 5.45 4.58 1.70
C LYS A 9 3.99 4.46 1.28
N LEU A 10 3.69 3.43 0.50
CA LEU A 10 2.36 3.09 -0.01
C LEU A 10 1.35 2.60 1.04
N VAL A 11 1.67 2.59 2.34
CA VAL A 11 0.76 2.11 3.41
C VAL A 11 0.80 3.06 4.61
N ASN A 12 -0.37 3.57 5.00
CA ASN A 12 -0.54 4.44 6.19
C ASN A 12 -0.72 3.63 7.49
N LYS A 13 -0.66 4.30 8.65
CA LYS A 13 -0.86 3.69 9.98
C LYS A 13 -2.20 2.92 10.11
N ASP A 14 -3.25 3.37 9.43
CA ASP A 14 -4.56 2.68 9.35
C ASP A 14 -4.61 1.47 8.40
N ARG A 15 -3.44 1.08 7.87
CA ARG A 15 -3.26 0.00 6.88
C ARG A 15 -4.00 0.27 5.56
N ARG A 16 -4.14 1.53 5.16
CA ARG A 16 -4.72 1.90 3.86
C ARG A 16 -3.63 2.14 2.84
N ILE A 17 -3.84 1.66 1.62
CA ILE A 17 -2.89 1.89 0.53
C ILE A 17 -2.99 3.34 0.08
N ILE A 18 -1.86 4.03 0.00
CA ILE A 18 -1.77 5.38 -0.55
C ILE A 18 -1.45 5.27 -2.04
N CYS A 19 -2.14 6.05 -2.87
CA CYS A 19 -1.82 6.10 -4.30
C CYS A 19 -0.45 6.79 -4.51
N PRO A 20 0.50 6.17 -5.23
CA PRO A 20 1.82 6.76 -5.48
C PRO A 20 1.77 8.00 -6.37
N VAL A 21 0.70 8.16 -7.15
CA VAL A 21 0.55 9.25 -8.12
C VAL A 21 0.05 10.54 -7.45
N CYS A 22 -0.85 10.44 -6.47
CA CYS A 22 -1.49 11.61 -5.85
C CYS A 22 -1.34 11.70 -4.33
N GLY A 23 -0.76 10.71 -3.67
CA GLY A 23 -0.57 10.69 -2.22
C GLY A 23 -1.88 10.53 -1.41
N ARG A 24 -2.99 10.18 -2.05
CA ARG A 24 -4.30 10.01 -1.38
C ARG A 24 -4.53 8.58 -0.92
N PRO A 25 -5.13 8.36 0.26
CA PRO A 25 -5.51 7.02 0.71
C PRO A 25 -6.60 6.46 -0.20
N THR A 26 -6.37 5.27 -0.73
CA THR A 26 -7.35 4.49 -1.47
C THR A 26 -8.37 3.84 -0.53
N GLN A 27 -9.41 3.23 -1.09
CA GLN A 27 -10.40 2.45 -0.34
C GLN A 27 -9.87 1.08 0.11
N TYR A 28 -8.73 0.65 -0.41
CA TYR A 28 -8.17 -0.66 -0.14
C TYR A 28 -7.44 -0.65 1.20
N ARG A 29 -7.82 -1.57 2.09
CA ARG A 29 -7.19 -1.80 3.38
C ARG A 29 -6.40 -3.11 3.34
N VAL A 30 -5.14 -3.06 3.73
CA VAL A 30 -4.23 -4.19 3.80
C VAL A 30 -4.41 -4.85 5.16
N ARG A 31 -4.60 -6.17 5.18
CA ARG A 31 -4.56 -6.93 6.43
C ARG A 31 -3.10 -7.26 6.81
N PRO A 32 -2.77 -7.37 8.11
CA PRO A 32 -1.43 -7.79 8.54
C PRO A 32 -0.99 -9.13 7.95
N ASP A 33 -1.95 -10.02 7.73
CA ASP A 33 -1.79 -11.38 7.24
C ASP A 33 -1.80 -11.51 5.71
N SER A 34 -2.16 -10.45 4.98
CA SER A 34 -2.31 -10.49 3.54
C SER A 34 -1.08 -9.96 2.82
N GLN A 35 -0.47 -10.78 1.97
CA GLN A 35 0.53 -10.35 0.98
C GLN A 35 -0.13 -10.20 -0.39
N ALA A 36 0.18 -9.12 -1.10
CA ALA A 36 -0.39 -8.81 -2.40
C ALA A 36 0.69 -8.32 -3.36
N ARG A 37 1.03 -9.16 -4.35
CA ARG A 37 2.02 -8.84 -5.38
C ARG A 37 1.33 -8.41 -6.67
N ASN A 38 1.87 -7.38 -7.32
CA ASN A 38 1.33 -6.81 -8.56
C ASN A 38 -0.19 -6.52 -8.50
N TRP A 39 -0.67 -6.00 -7.37
CA TRP A 39 -2.10 -5.72 -7.22
C TRP A 39 -2.44 -4.42 -7.94
N PRO A 40 -3.34 -4.43 -8.94
CA PRO A 40 -3.79 -3.22 -9.61
C PRO A 40 -4.79 -2.46 -8.73
N ILE A 41 -4.44 -1.25 -8.31
CA ILE A 41 -5.35 -0.36 -7.58
C ILE A 41 -5.88 0.73 -8.50
N TRP A 42 -7.20 0.93 -8.48
CA TRP A 42 -7.84 2.03 -9.19
C TRP A 42 -7.87 3.30 -8.33
N CYS A 43 -7.32 4.40 -8.85
CA CYS A 43 -7.41 5.70 -8.20
C CYS A 43 -8.50 6.56 -8.86
N LYS A 44 -9.58 6.89 -8.12
CA LYS A 44 -10.66 7.77 -8.62
C LYS A 44 -10.20 9.20 -8.95
N HIS A 45 -9.10 9.67 -8.34
CA HIS A 45 -8.56 11.01 -8.59
C HIS A 45 -7.65 11.06 -9.82
N CYS A 46 -6.78 10.06 -9.98
CA CYS A 46 -5.88 9.96 -11.13
C CYS A 46 -6.60 9.38 -12.36
N ARG A 47 -7.71 8.66 -12.16
CA ARG A 47 -8.45 7.90 -13.17
C ARG A 47 -7.55 6.92 -13.93
N GLN A 48 -6.60 6.33 -13.19
CA GLN A 48 -5.63 5.40 -13.72
C GLN A 48 -5.36 4.29 -12.71
N GLU A 49 -4.97 3.15 -13.23
CA GLU A 49 -4.54 1.97 -12.49
C GLU A 49 -3.07 2.12 -12.12
N SER A 50 -2.73 1.78 -10.88
CA SER A 50 -1.35 1.70 -10.43
C SER A 50 -1.09 0.31 -9.86
N ILE A 51 0.00 -0.30 -10.28
CA ILE A 51 0.44 -1.58 -9.72
C ILE A 51 1.17 -1.28 -8.43
N VAL A 52 0.69 -1.86 -7.33
CA VAL A 52 1.34 -1.77 -6.03
C VAL A 52 1.76 -3.15 -5.55
N ASN A 53 2.95 -3.21 -4.98
CA ASN A 53 3.42 -4.39 -4.26
C ASN A 53 3.24 -4.11 -2.77
N ILE A 54 2.39 -4.90 -2.13
CA ILE A 54 2.11 -4.80 -0.70
C ILE A 54 2.68 -6.05 -0.05
N GLU A 55 3.78 -5.83 0.65
CA GLU A 55 4.36 -6.83 1.53
C GLU A 55 3.63 -6.72 2.86
N ALA A 56 3.20 -7.86 3.40
CA ALA A 56 2.71 -7.91 4.77
C ALA A 56 3.82 -7.34 5.65
N PRO A 57 3.59 -6.27 6.43
CA PRO A 57 4.52 -5.94 7.50
C PRO A 57 4.49 -7.17 8.39
N GLU A 58 5.62 -7.88 8.49
CA GLU A 58 5.74 -9.14 9.19
C GLU A 58 4.88 -9.11 10.45
N PRO A 59 4.05 -10.14 10.72
CA PRO A 59 3.42 -10.21 12.01
C PRO A 59 4.55 -10.12 13.03
N ALA A 60 4.45 -9.17 13.97
CA ALA A 60 5.20 -9.24 15.21
C ALA A 60 4.67 -10.45 15.99
N SER A 61 4.91 -11.64 15.47
CA SER A 61 4.72 -12.93 16.09
C SER A 61 6.11 -13.56 16.14
N LYS A 62 6.97 -12.97 16.95
CA LYS A 62 7.76 -13.79 17.86
C LYS A 62 6.82 -14.25 18.96
N GLU A 63 6.06 -15.30 18.71
CA GLU A 63 5.45 -16.16 19.73
C GLU A 63 5.48 -17.57 19.15
N THR A 64 5.92 -18.63 19.81
CA THR A 64 6.77 -18.87 20.97
C THR A 64 7.14 -20.34 20.73
N SER A 65 8.42 -20.67 20.79
CA SER A 65 8.84 -22.08 20.82
C SER A 65 8.16 -22.77 21.99
N ALA A 66 7.44 -23.85 21.71
CA ALA A 66 7.03 -24.85 22.69
C ALA A 66 7.24 -26.22 22.05
#